data_AF-A0A553KGT9-F1
#
_entry.id   AF-A0A553KGT9-F1
#
_cell.length_a   1.000
_cell.length_b   1.000
_cell.length_c   1.000
_cell.angle_alpha   90.00
_cell.angle_beta   90.00
_cell.angle_gamma   90.00
#
_symmetry.space_group_name_H-M   'P 1'
#
loop_
_entity.id
_entity.type
_entity.pdbx_description
1 polymer ?
#
loop_
_entity_poly.entity_id
_entity_poly.type
_entity_poly.pdbx_seq_one_letter_code
_entity_poly.pdbx_strand_id
1 'polypeptide(L)'
;MESLTHLEQAFTRLFRMDEWETDPGFSRFIPMVYEPVGFDWQRFFEAEFVRRFNGLMLRGREQVHTVFLAVFPTDEVLKRFLDESVPGDLLFMHHPLLMECGDPRGRWGRGFVPIRRDLLLALKEKELSVFTCHLPMDTSWPLGTGGAIMEALQAEPIQPFCPAGNGHVGMICRVTVTDTRSLIDRLITLFDIPYVDFEGKERARIERIAKKWVISKELMTHFSAYQDNLPSLLGIGHGNGCCALALNGPLFQ
;
A
#
# COMPACT_ATOMS: atom_id res chain seq x y z
N MET A 1 -0.10 2.63 28.19
CA MET A 1 0.79 1.63 27.57
C MET A 1 -0.05 0.41 27.33
N GLU A 2 -0.09 -0.05 26.09
CA GLU A 2 -0.84 -1.24 25.70
C GLU A 2 0.10 -2.45 25.62
N SER A 3 -0.44 -3.66 25.72
CA SER A 3 0.33 -4.88 25.46
C SER A 3 0.55 -5.05 23.96
N LEU A 4 1.76 -5.43 23.56
CA LEU A 4 2.11 -5.76 22.17
C LEU A 4 1.24 -6.89 21.66
N THR A 5 1.05 -7.93 22.47
CA THR A 5 0.15 -9.05 22.15
C THR A 5 -1.29 -8.57 21.94
N HIS A 6 -1.76 -7.63 22.77
CA HIS A 6 -3.08 -7.04 22.60
C HIS A 6 -3.17 -6.25 21.29
N LEU A 7 -2.19 -5.39 20.98
CA LEU A 7 -2.16 -4.61 19.74
C LEU A 7 -2.09 -5.50 18.51
N GLU A 8 -1.24 -6.54 18.52
CA GLU A 8 -1.12 -7.53 17.45
C GLU A 8 -2.47 -8.18 17.15
N GLN A 9 -3.19 -8.63 18.19
CA GLN A 9 -4.52 -9.20 18.04
C GLN A 9 -5.55 -8.16 17.57
N ALA A 10 -5.46 -6.93 18.05
CA ALA A 10 -6.36 -5.85 17.65
C ALA A 10 -6.20 -5.53 16.15
N PHE A 11 -4.96 -5.37 15.67
CA PHE A 11 -4.68 -5.15 14.25
C PHE A 11 -5.08 -6.35 13.39
N THR A 12 -4.79 -7.57 13.85
CA THR A 12 -5.18 -8.81 13.17
C THR A 12 -6.70 -8.87 12.96
N ARG A 13 -7.48 -8.57 14.01
CA ARG A 13 -8.95 -8.50 13.91
C ARG A 13 -9.42 -7.36 13.02
N LEU A 14 -8.81 -6.17 13.16
CA LEU A 14 -9.20 -4.97 12.41
C LEU A 14 -9.10 -5.19 10.90
N PHE A 15 -8.02 -5.83 10.45
CA PHE A 15 -7.75 -6.10 9.03
C PHE A 15 -8.08 -7.54 8.60
N ARG A 16 -8.78 -8.30 9.46
CA ARG A 16 -9.21 -9.69 9.20
C ARG A 16 -8.06 -10.58 8.71
N MET A 17 -6.87 -10.40 9.27
CA MET A 17 -5.63 -11.05 8.80
C MET A 17 -5.66 -12.56 8.99
N ASP A 18 -6.51 -13.08 9.89
CA ASP A 18 -6.69 -14.52 10.10
C ASP A 18 -7.34 -15.24 8.91
N GLU A 19 -8.00 -14.50 8.02
CA GLU A 19 -8.51 -15.05 6.77
C GLU A 19 -7.38 -15.29 5.76
N TRP A 20 -6.22 -14.68 5.98
CA TRP A 20 -5.09 -14.74 5.05
C TRP A 20 -4.10 -15.83 5.46
N GLU A 21 -3.91 -16.79 4.55
CA GLU A 21 -2.84 -17.78 4.68
C GLU A 21 -1.48 -17.15 4.40
N THR A 22 -1.36 -16.40 3.29
CA THR A 22 -0.12 -15.77 2.85
C THR A 22 -0.38 -14.57 1.92
N ASP A 23 0.57 -13.62 1.87
CA ASP A 23 0.57 -12.55 0.87
C ASP A 23 1.18 -13.06 -0.45
N PRO A 24 0.43 -13.13 -1.55
CA PRO A 24 0.96 -13.63 -2.83
C PRO A 24 2.05 -12.75 -3.45
N GLY A 25 2.12 -11.46 -3.09
CA GLY A 25 3.17 -10.55 -3.56
C GLY A 25 4.42 -10.69 -2.71
N PHE A 26 4.32 -10.42 -1.41
CA PHE A 26 5.48 -10.40 -0.52
C PHE A 26 6.09 -11.78 -0.27
N SER A 27 5.32 -12.87 -0.42
CA SER A 27 5.87 -14.24 -0.46
C SER A 27 6.88 -14.46 -1.58
N ARG A 28 6.88 -13.62 -2.62
CA ARG A 28 7.84 -13.66 -3.73
C ARG A 28 8.91 -12.57 -3.59
N PHE A 29 8.50 -11.36 -3.20
CA PHE A 29 9.41 -10.22 -3.16
C PHE A 29 10.41 -10.26 -2.00
N ILE A 30 10.02 -10.74 -0.81
CA ILE A 30 10.95 -10.86 0.32
C ILE A 30 12.10 -11.83 0.01
N PRO A 31 11.85 -13.07 -0.44
CA PRO A 31 12.94 -13.97 -0.88
C PRO A 31 13.80 -13.33 -1.97
N MET A 32 13.17 -12.75 -3.00
CA MET A 32 13.84 -12.15 -4.15
C MET A 32 14.87 -11.07 -3.76
N VAL A 33 14.61 -10.29 -2.70
CA VAL A 33 15.52 -9.20 -2.29
C VAL A 33 16.52 -9.60 -1.21
N TYR A 34 16.20 -10.56 -0.34
CA TYR A 34 17.08 -10.96 0.78
C TYR A 34 17.99 -12.15 0.46
N GLU A 35 17.56 -13.10 -0.39
CA GLU A 35 18.39 -14.25 -0.75
C GLU A 35 19.68 -13.86 -1.49
N PRO A 36 19.67 -12.96 -2.50
CA PRO A 36 20.90 -12.61 -3.23
C PRO A 36 21.94 -11.90 -2.37
N VAL A 37 21.52 -11.25 -1.28
CA VAL A 37 22.42 -10.57 -0.34
C VAL A 37 22.83 -11.46 0.84
N GLY A 38 22.41 -12.73 0.85
CA GLY A 38 22.78 -13.71 1.87
C GLY A 38 22.25 -13.39 3.27
N PHE A 39 21.12 -12.69 3.37
CA PHE A 39 20.49 -12.37 4.65
C PHE A 39 19.47 -13.45 5.02
N ASP A 40 19.67 -14.12 6.16
CA ASP A 40 18.79 -15.17 6.69
C ASP A 40 17.50 -14.57 7.29
N TRP A 41 16.65 -14.05 6.41
CA TRP A 41 15.42 -13.36 6.77
C TRP A 41 14.41 -14.27 7.48
N GLN A 42 14.38 -15.57 7.15
CA GLN A 42 13.45 -16.54 7.73
C GLN A 42 13.71 -16.76 9.22
N ARG A 43 14.97 -16.73 9.65
CA ARG A 43 15.31 -16.78 11.09
C ARG A 43 15.30 -15.42 11.75
N PHE A 44 15.44 -14.35 10.96
CA PHE A 44 15.53 -13.01 11.51
C PHE A 44 14.15 -12.43 11.86
N PHE A 45 13.12 -12.66 11.05
CA PHE A 45 11.76 -12.19 11.29
C PHE A 45 10.92 -13.19 12.09
N GLU A 46 9.81 -12.73 12.67
CA GLU A 46 8.90 -13.59 13.43
C GLU A 46 8.28 -14.68 12.54
N ALA A 47 8.10 -15.88 13.09
CA ALA A 47 7.65 -17.05 12.34
C ALA A 47 6.29 -16.86 11.65
N GLU A 48 5.32 -16.24 12.32
CA GLU A 48 4.01 -15.97 11.71
C GLU A 48 4.09 -14.94 10.58
N PHE A 49 4.98 -13.95 10.71
CA PHE A 49 5.24 -13.03 9.60
C PHE A 49 5.93 -13.75 8.43
N VAL A 50 6.88 -14.64 8.68
CA VAL A 50 7.53 -15.44 7.61
C VAL A 50 6.52 -16.33 6.88
N ARG A 51 5.48 -16.82 7.58
CA ARG A 51 4.41 -17.62 6.98
C ARG A 51 3.43 -16.77 6.17
N ARG A 52 2.93 -15.68 6.76
CA ARG A 52 1.82 -14.87 6.22
C ARG A 52 2.27 -13.68 5.36
N PHE A 53 3.51 -13.22 5.53
CA PHE A 53 4.05 -11.97 4.97
C PHE A 53 3.26 -10.71 5.36
N ASN A 54 2.53 -10.80 6.47
CA ASN A 54 1.80 -9.74 7.14
C ASN A 54 1.83 -10.02 8.64
N GLY A 55 1.79 -8.98 9.47
CA GLY A 55 1.73 -9.08 10.93
C GLY A 55 2.98 -8.53 11.59
N LEU A 56 3.24 -8.99 12.81
CA LEU A 56 4.43 -8.60 13.56
C LEU A 56 5.68 -9.16 12.88
N MET A 57 6.46 -8.29 12.24
CA MET A 57 7.70 -8.62 11.53
C MET A 57 8.89 -8.70 12.47
N LEU A 58 8.97 -7.77 13.44
CA LEU A 58 9.97 -7.75 14.51
C LEU A 58 9.28 -7.55 15.85
N ARG A 59 9.63 -8.38 16.83
CA ARG A 59 9.15 -8.27 18.21
C ARG A 59 10.12 -7.45 19.06
N GLY A 60 9.61 -6.38 19.66
CA GLY A 60 10.26 -5.60 20.71
C GLY A 60 9.75 -5.97 22.10
N ARG A 61 9.68 -4.99 23.02
CA ARG A 61 9.11 -5.20 24.37
C ARG A 61 7.61 -5.46 24.34
N GLU A 62 7.12 -6.17 25.35
CA GLU A 62 5.67 -6.44 25.50
C GLU A 62 4.86 -5.19 25.81
N GLN A 63 5.42 -4.17 26.47
CA GLN A 63 4.68 -2.93 26.73
C GLN A 63 4.98 -1.90 25.65
N VAL A 64 3.93 -1.49 24.94
CA VAL A 64 4.00 -0.49 23.88
C VAL A 64 3.67 0.89 24.41
N HIS A 65 4.60 1.83 24.19
CA HIS A 65 4.46 3.23 24.58
C HIS A 65 3.74 4.02 23.49
N THR A 66 4.33 4.07 22.29
CA THR A 66 3.84 4.82 21.15
C THR A 66 3.78 3.94 19.90
N VAL A 67 2.74 4.16 19.10
CA VAL A 67 2.60 3.56 17.77
C VAL A 67 2.88 4.63 16.71
N PHE A 68 3.93 4.43 15.94
CA PHE A 68 4.30 5.23 14.77
C PHE A 68 3.70 4.60 13.52
N LEU A 69 3.33 5.43 12.53
CA LEU A 69 2.75 4.98 11.27
C LEU A 69 3.67 5.36 10.11
N ALA A 70 3.88 4.44 9.18
CA ALA A 70 4.57 4.72 7.92
C ALA A 70 4.00 3.89 6.77
N VAL A 71 4.27 4.29 5.52
CA VAL A 71 3.90 3.50 4.34
C VAL A 71 5.04 2.56 3.95
N PHE A 72 6.26 3.08 3.85
CA PHE A 72 7.45 2.34 3.41
C PHE A 72 8.60 2.43 4.43
N PRO A 73 9.42 1.38 4.54
CA PRO A 73 10.63 1.38 5.36
C PRO A 73 11.80 2.02 4.59
N THR A 74 11.71 3.30 4.23
CA THR A 74 12.87 4.00 3.68
C THR A 74 13.97 4.15 4.74
N ASP A 75 15.23 4.26 4.32
CA ASP A 75 16.34 4.56 5.23
C ASP A 75 16.06 5.78 6.12
N GLU A 76 15.45 6.83 5.55
CA GLU A 76 15.09 8.05 6.27
C GLU A 76 14.00 7.82 7.32
N VAL A 77 12.92 7.11 6.96
CA VAL A 77 11.83 6.77 7.88
C VAL A 77 12.35 5.92 9.03
N LEU A 78 13.16 4.89 8.74
CA LEU A 78 13.69 4.00 9.77
C LEU A 78 14.71 4.69 10.67
N LYS A 79 15.59 5.55 10.13
CA LYS A 79 16.51 6.35 10.94
C LYS A 79 15.76 7.31 11.85
N ARG A 80 14.78 8.02 11.32
CA ARG A 80 13.93 8.91 12.12
C ARG A 80 13.19 8.16 13.21
N PHE A 81 12.61 6.99 12.89
CA PHE A 81 11.99 6.13 13.89
C PHE A 81 13.00 5.68 14.95
N LEU A 82 14.21 5.27 14.56
CA LEU A 82 15.29 4.93 15.49
C LEU A 82 15.75 6.11 16.34
N ASP A 83 15.69 7.34 15.85
CA ASP A 83 16.11 8.52 16.61
C ASP A 83 15.02 8.98 17.59
N GLU A 84 13.76 8.94 17.18
CA GLU A 84 12.62 9.47 17.95
C GLU A 84 12.00 8.47 18.94
N SER A 85 12.17 7.17 18.70
CA SER A 85 11.55 6.12 19.52
C SER A 85 12.23 5.92 20.87
N VAL A 86 11.56 5.17 21.74
CA VAL A 86 12.13 4.54 22.93
C VAL A 86 11.86 3.03 22.90
N PRO A 87 12.62 2.21 23.66
CA PRO A 87 12.36 0.77 23.74
C PRO A 87 10.89 0.47 24.07
N GLY A 88 10.29 -0.44 23.31
CA GLY A 88 8.85 -0.75 23.39
C GLY A 88 7.97 0.03 22.42
N ASP A 89 8.46 1.06 21.72
CA ASP A 89 7.68 1.66 20.64
C ASP A 89 7.47 0.69 19.47
N LEU A 90 6.36 0.89 18.75
CA LEU A 90 5.95 0.08 17.61
C LEU A 90 5.86 0.94 16.35
N LEU A 91 6.45 0.48 15.25
CA LEU A 91 6.22 1.02 13.91
C LEU A 91 5.24 0.14 13.15
N PHE A 92 4.07 0.69 12.82
CA PHE A 92 3.09 0.06 11.94
C PHE A 92 3.32 0.55 10.51
N MET A 93 3.56 -0.37 9.59
CA MET A 93 3.82 -0.06 8.18
C MET A 93 2.85 -0.73 7.23
N HIS A 94 2.60 -0.10 6.09
CA HIS A 94 1.88 -0.74 4.99
C HIS A 94 2.76 -1.82 4.32
N HIS A 95 3.98 -1.47 3.87
CA HIS A 95 4.87 -2.41 3.19
C HIS A 95 6.01 -2.91 4.10
N PRO A 96 6.35 -4.21 4.05
CA PRO A 96 7.53 -4.77 4.72
C PRO A 96 8.86 -4.49 3.99
N LEU A 97 8.80 -3.98 2.75
CA LEU A 97 9.95 -3.60 1.94
C LEU A 97 9.76 -2.21 1.36
N LEU A 98 10.87 -1.55 1.04
CA LEU A 98 10.84 -0.36 0.21
C LEU A 98 10.62 -0.78 -1.24
N MET A 99 9.69 -0.12 -1.93
CA MET A 99 9.58 -0.16 -3.37
C MET A 99 10.00 1.17 -3.97
N GLU A 100 11.06 1.17 -4.76
CA GLU A 100 11.51 2.33 -5.51
C GLU A 100 10.88 2.31 -6.90
N CYS A 101 9.87 3.16 -7.11
CA CYS A 101 9.17 3.25 -8.39
C CYS A 101 9.90 4.17 -9.38
N GLY A 102 10.54 5.22 -8.89
CA GLY A 102 11.14 6.27 -9.72
C GLY A 102 10.12 7.29 -10.22
N ASP A 103 10.44 7.94 -11.34
CA ASP A 103 9.57 8.90 -12.04
C ASP A 103 9.26 8.37 -13.44
N PRO A 104 7.98 8.19 -13.83
CA PRO A 104 7.63 7.73 -15.17
C PRO A 104 8.08 8.70 -16.28
N ARG A 105 8.35 9.97 -15.96
CA ARG A 105 8.95 10.96 -16.86
C ARG A 105 10.47 11.09 -16.72
N GLY A 106 11.07 10.33 -15.81
CA GLY A 106 12.46 10.46 -15.40
C GLY A 106 13.18 9.13 -15.29
N ARG A 107 13.88 8.93 -14.17
CA ARG A 107 14.61 7.68 -13.91
C ARG A 107 13.70 6.70 -13.20
N TRP A 108 13.68 5.48 -13.71
CA TRP A 108 13.06 4.35 -13.03
C TRP A 108 13.82 3.99 -11.75
N GLY A 109 13.06 3.59 -10.73
CA GLY A 109 13.63 3.07 -9.48
C GLY A 109 14.08 1.62 -9.61
N ARG A 110 14.68 1.08 -8.55
CA ARG A 110 15.21 -0.29 -8.53
C ARG A 110 14.14 -1.36 -8.30
N GLY A 111 12.88 -0.97 -8.10
CA GLY A 111 11.82 -1.86 -7.64
C GLY A 111 11.95 -2.16 -6.15
N PHE A 112 11.60 -3.38 -5.73
CA PHE A 112 11.74 -3.77 -4.34
C PHE A 112 13.21 -3.88 -3.93
N VAL A 113 13.54 -3.28 -2.79
CA VAL A 113 14.88 -3.32 -2.20
C VAL A 113 14.81 -3.79 -0.74
N PRO A 114 15.82 -4.54 -0.26
CA PRO A 114 15.82 -5.02 1.11
C PRO A 114 16.05 -3.86 2.08
N ILE A 115 15.50 -3.96 3.29
CA ILE A 115 15.88 -3.05 4.38
C ILE A 115 17.35 -3.33 4.70
N ARG A 116 18.14 -2.28 4.87
CA ARG A 116 19.55 -2.44 5.22
C ARG A 116 19.72 -3.21 6.53
N ARG A 117 20.69 -4.12 6.54
CA ARG A 117 20.99 -4.99 7.67
C ARG A 117 21.28 -4.21 8.95
N ASP A 118 22.02 -3.11 8.88
CA ASP A 118 22.36 -2.29 10.05
C ASP A 118 21.12 -1.66 10.70
N LEU A 119 20.15 -1.23 9.90
CA LEU A 119 18.89 -0.70 10.40
C LEU A 119 18.04 -1.79 11.07
N LEU A 120 17.94 -2.98 10.45
CA LEU A 120 17.24 -4.13 11.04
C LEU A 120 17.84 -4.54 12.39
N LEU A 121 19.17 -4.55 12.50
CA LEU A 121 19.87 -4.85 13.74
C LEU A 121 19.62 -3.78 14.80
N ALA A 122 19.70 -2.50 14.43
CA ALA A 122 19.46 -1.39 15.34
C ALA A 122 18.02 -1.40 15.92
N LEU A 123 17.01 -1.75 15.11
CA LEU A 123 15.63 -1.89 15.56
C LEU A 123 15.49 -2.99 16.63
N LYS A 124 16.14 -4.16 16.42
CA LYS A 124 16.15 -5.25 17.40
C LYS A 124 16.92 -4.89 18.68
N GLU A 125 18.10 -4.28 18.54
CA GLU A 125 18.92 -3.88 19.68
C GLU A 125 18.21 -2.86 20.57
N LYS A 126 17.43 -1.96 19.97
CA LYS A 126 16.61 -0.98 20.68
C LYS A 126 15.28 -1.55 21.20
N GLU A 127 15.02 -2.84 21.00
CA GLU A 127 13.79 -3.54 21.44
C GLU A 127 12.51 -2.89 20.90
N LEU A 128 12.54 -2.47 19.64
CA LEU A 128 11.42 -1.88 18.92
C LEU A 128 10.62 -2.95 18.17
N SER A 129 9.32 -2.74 18.10
CA SER A 129 8.42 -3.61 17.35
C SER A 129 8.16 -3.06 15.95
N VAL A 130 8.03 -3.95 14.96
CA VAL A 130 7.63 -3.59 13.60
C VAL A 130 6.46 -4.48 13.20
N PHE A 131 5.33 -3.87 12.88
CA PHE A 131 4.13 -4.54 12.37
C PHE A 131 3.89 -4.10 10.93
N THR A 132 3.51 -5.03 10.05
CA THR A 132 3.26 -4.73 8.64
C THR A 132 1.90 -5.27 8.20
N CYS A 133 1.17 -4.52 7.38
CA CYS A 133 -0.13 -4.93 6.85
C CYS A 133 -0.30 -4.42 5.43
N HIS A 134 -0.20 -5.32 4.45
CA HIS A 134 -0.27 -5.01 3.03
C HIS A 134 -1.68 -5.30 2.49
N LEU A 135 -1.88 -6.40 1.77
CA LEU A 135 -3.18 -6.72 1.15
C LEU A 135 -4.36 -6.79 2.14
N PRO A 136 -4.22 -7.29 3.38
CA PRO A 136 -5.32 -7.24 4.34
C PRO A 136 -5.80 -5.81 4.59
N MET A 137 -4.91 -4.80 4.59
CA MET A 137 -5.28 -3.39 4.69
C MET A 137 -5.87 -2.85 3.38
N ASP A 138 -5.34 -3.21 2.21
CA ASP A 138 -5.86 -2.71 0.92
C ASP A 138 -7.24 -3.24 0.56
N THR A 139 -7.57 -4.43 1.07
CA THR A 139 -8.86 -5.10 0.84
C THR A 139 -9.88 -4.85 1.95
N SER A 140 -9.46 -4.22 3.05
CA SER A 140 -10.37 -3.81 4.10
C SER A 140 -11.25 -2.65 3.63
N TRP A 141 -12.50 -2.64 4.09
CA TRP A 141 -13.45 -1.56 3.83
C TRP A 141 -14.37 -1.41 5.06
N PRO A 142 -14.67 -0.18 5.51
CA PRO A 142 -14.23 1.12 4.96
C PRO A 142 -12.80 1.54 5.34
N LEU A 143 -12.07 0.69 6.05
CA LEU A 143 -10.72 0.98 6.56
C LEU A 143 -9.63 0.71 5.53
N GLY A 144 -8.50 1.40 5.60
CA GLY A 144 -7.34 1.17 4.72
C GLY A 144 -7.23 2.14 3.55
N THR A 145 -6.22 1.94 2.70
CA THR A 145 -5.85 2.90 1.65
C THR A 145 -7.00 3.17 0.69
N GLY A 146 -7.69 2.09 0.30
CA GLY A 146 -8.84 2.18 -0.59
C GLY A 146 -10.01 2.94 0.03
N GLY A 147 -10.21 2.78 1.33
CA GLY A 147 -11.11 3.52 2.22
C GLY A 147 -10.89 5.02 2.16
N ALA A 148 -9.70 5.42 2.59
CA ALA A 148 -9.28 6.81 2.71
C ALA A 148 -9.38 7.58 1.39
N ILE A 149 -9.02 6.95 0.26
CA ILE A 149 -9.13 7.59 -1.06
C ILE A 149 -10.60 7.86 -1.42
N MET A 150 -11.50 6.93 -1.14
CA MET A 150 -12.93 7.14 -1.43
C MET A 150 -13.51 8.24 -0.56
N GLU A 151 -13.19 8.26 0.73
CA GLU A 151 -13.59 9.32 1.65
C GLU A 151 -13.09 10.69 1.17
N ALA A 152 -11.81 10.79 0.83
CA ALA A 152 -11.17 12.01 0.34
C ALA A 152 -11.77 12.50 -1.00
N LEU A 153 -12.17 11.57 -1.87
CA LEU A 153 -12.87 11.87 -3.11
C LEU A 153 -14.37 12.13 -2.93
N GLN A 154 -14.91 11.93 -1.71
CA GLN A 154 -16.35 11.93 -1.45
C GLN A 154 -17.09 11.00 -2.42
N ALA A 155 -16.48 9.84 -2.67
CA ALA A 155 -16.93 8.88 -3.66
C ALA A 155 -17.80 7.81 -2.98
N GLU A 156 -19.01 7.61 -3.50
CA GLU A 156 -19.93 6.60 -2.97
C GLU A 156 -19.63 5.25 -3.63
N PRO A 157 -19.36 4.17 -2.86
CA PRO A 157 -19.09 2.86 -3.43
C PRO A 157 -20.33 2.30 -4.16
N ILE A 158 -20.11 1.73 -5.35
CA ILE A 158 -21.14 1.03 -6.14
C ILE A 158 -20.86 -0.47 -6.13
N GLN A 159 -19.69 -0.88 -6.63
CA GLN A 159 -19.33 -2.29 -6.73
C GLN A 159 -17.81 -2.53 -6.72
N PRO A 160 -17.31 -3.57 -6.02
CA PRO A 160 -15.92 -3.98 -6.14
C PRO A 160 -15.66 -4.60 -7.52
N PHE A 161 -14.45 -4.44 -8.09
CA PHE A 161 -14.17 -4.92 -9.46
C PHE A 161 -12.75 -5.50 -9.70
N CYS A 162 -11.86 -5.48 -8.72
CA CYS A 162 -10.52 -6.07 -8.87
C CYS A 162 -10.20 -6.98 -7.69
N PRO A 163 -10.40 -8.31 -7.82
CA PRO A 163 -10.09 -9.25 -6.75
C PRO A 163 -8.58 -9.30 -6.51
N ALA A 164 -8.19 -9.41 -5.24
CA ALA A 164 -6.82 -9.67 -4.81
C ALA A 164 -6.85 -10.43 -3.48
N GLY A 165 -6.26 -11.63 -3.46
CA GLY A 165 -6.39 -12.55 -2.32
C GLY A 165 -7.85 -12.78 -1.96
N ASN A 166 -8.23 -12.50 -0.71
CA ASN A 166 -9.57 -12.74 -0.18
C ASN A 166 -10.55 -11.57 -0.34
N GLY A 167 -10.15 -10.47 -0.97
CA GLY A 167 -10.97 -9.28 -1.10
C GLY A 167 -10.79 -8.58 -2.45
N HIS A 168 -11.08 -7.28 -2.48
CA HIS A 168 -10.96 -6.47 -3.69
C HIS A 168 -10.20 -5.18 -3.41
N VAL A 169 -9.21 -4.87 -4.25
CA VAL A 169 -8.42 -3.64 -4.19
C VAL A 169 -8.97 -2.54 -5.11
N GLY A 170 -9.95 -2.89 -5.94
CA GLY A 170 -10.64 -2.00 -6.86
C GLY A 170 -12.10 -1.78 -6.49
N MET A 171 -12.56 -0.52 -6.55
CA MET A 171 -13.96 -0.13 -6.35
C MET A 171 -14.44 0.78 -7.47
N ILE A 172 -15.63 0.51 -7.99
CA ILE A 172 -16.39 1.45 -8.81
C ILE A 172 -17.18 2.34 -7.89
N CYS A 173 -17.06 3.65 -8.07
CA CYS A 173 -17.66 4.65 -7.23
C CYS A 173 -18.46 5.65 -8.04
N ARG A 174 -19.53 6.19 -7.44
CA ARG A 174 -20.18 7.42 -7.89
C ARG A 174 -19.39 8.61 -7.35
N VAL A 175 -19.25 9.66 -8.15
CA VAL A 175 -18.67 10.93 -7.74
C VAL A 175 -19.59 12.09 -8.11
N THR A 176 -19.41 13.24 -7.47
CA THR A 176 -20.00 14.49 -7.95
C THR A 176 -19.63 14.70 -9.41
N VAL A 177 -20.63 15.08 -10.22
CA VAL A 177 -20.44 15.28 -11.65
C VAL A 177 -19.32 16.27 -11.90
N THR A 178 -18.33 15.85 -12.70
CA THR A 178 -17.12 16.62 -13.02
C THR A 178 -16.70 16.37 -14.47
N ASP A 179 -15.63 16.99 -14.92
CA ASP A 179 -14.96 16.72 -16.20
C ASP A 179 -13.53 16.22 -15.96
N THR A 180 -12.85 15.76 -17.02
CA THR A 180 -11.50 15.19 -16.90
C THR A 180 -10.49 16.16 -16.28
N ARG A 181 -10.51 17.44 -16.67
CA ARG A 181 -9.52 18.43 -16.20
C ARG A 181 -9.76 18.79 -14.76
N SER A 182 -11.02 19.09 -14.41
CA SER A 182 -11.43 19.36 -13.04
C SER A 182 -11.11 18.18 -12.10
N LEU A 183 -11.25 16.94 -12.58
CA LEU A 183 -10.84 15.76 -11.82
C LEU A 183 -9.32 15.69 -11.65
N ILE A 184 -8.53 15.90 -12.72
CA ILE A 184 -7.05 15.93 -12.64
C ILE A 184 -6.58 16.96 -11.62
N ASP A 185 -7.09 18.20 -11.68
CA ASP A 185 -6.70 19.28 -10.78
C ASP A 185 -7.02 18.95 -9.32
N ARG A 186 -8.19 18.32 -9.09
CA ARG A 186 -8.57 17.82 -7.77
C ARG A 186 -7.59 16.76 -7.28
N LEU A 187 -7.18 15.82 -8.12
CA LEU A 187 -6.27 14.73 -7.73
C LEU A 187 -4.86 15.26 -7.43
N ILE A 188 -4.36 16.18 -8.25
CA ILE A 188 -3.09 16.90 -8.03
C ILE A 188 -3.09 17.54 -6.64
N THR A 189 -4.15 18.26 -6.32
CA THR A 189 -4.29 18.94 -5.03
C THR A 189 -4.47 17.95 -3.88
N LEU A 190 -5.30 16.93 -4.05
CA LEU A 190 -5.66 15.98 -3.00
C LEU A 190 -4.48 15.10 -2.58
N PHE A 191 -3.68 14.68 -3.55
CA PHE A 191 -2.53 13.78 -3.31
C PHE A 191 -1.20 14.53 -3.16
N ASP A 192 -1.22 15.86 -3.29
CA ASP A 192 -0.01 16.71 -3.27
C ASP A 192 1.07 16.18 -4.23
N ILE A 193 0.67 15.97 -5.49
CA ILE A 193 1.54 15.44 -6.55
C ILE A 193 1.74 16.48 -7.64
N PRO A 194 2.89 16.50 -8.32
CA PRO A 194 3.18 17.52 -9.33
C PRO A 194 2.38 17.34 -10.62
N TYR A 195 1.90 16.14 -10.91
CA TYR A 195 1.10 15.84 -12.09
C TYR A 195 0.34 14.51 -11.95
N VAL A 196 -0.66 14.34 -12.81
CA VAL A 196 -1.32 13.05 -13.10
C VAL A 196 -0.90 12.62 -14.50
N ASP A 197 -0.58 11.34 -14.66
CA ASP A 197 -0.38 10.72 -15.97
C ASP A 197 -1.75 10.36 -16.54
N PHE A 198 -2.06 10.82 -17.76
CA PHE A 198 -3.39 10.68 -18.34
C PHE A 198 -3.34 9.95 -19.67
N GLU A 199 -4.16 8.90 -19.79
CA GLU A 199 -4.32 8.13 -21.00
C GLU A 199 -5.80 8.07 -21.43
N GLY A 200 -6.04 8.30 -22.72
CA GLY A 200 -7.36 8.18 -23.34
C GLY A 200 -8.05 9.51 -23.60
N LYS A 201 -9.39 9.49 -23.65
CA LYS A 201 -10.19 10.63 -24.10
C LYS A 201 -10.62 11.53 -22.95
N GLU A 202 -10.42 12.84 -23.10
CA GLU A 202 -11.05 13.81 -22.20
C GLU A 202 -12.57 13.70 -22.27
N ARG A 203 -13.24 13.88 -21.13
CA ARG A 203 -14.69 13.84 -21.01
C ARG A 203 -15.18 15.12 -20.36
N ALA A 204 -16.19 15.72 -20.97
CA ALA A 204 -16.92 16.85 -20.40
C ALA A 204 -17.83 16.46 -19.23
N ARG A 205 -18.07 15.16 -19.03
CA ARG A 205 -18.95 14.65 -17.98
C ARG A 205 -18.52 13.28 -17.45
N ILE A 206 -18.24 13.23 -16.15
CA ILE A 206 -17.83 12.09 -15.36
C ILE A 206 -18.74 12.03 -14.13
N GLU A 207 -19.37 10.89 -13.90
CA GLU A 207 -20.23 10.64 -12.74
C GLU A 207 -19.89 9.33 -12.01
N ARG A 208 -19.10 8.47 -12.66
CA ARG A 208 -18.54 7.26 -12.08
C ARG A 208 -17.06 7.15 -12.40
N ILE A 209 -16.32 6.65 -11.42
CA ILE A 209 -14.89 6.33 -11.52
C ILE A 209 -14.68 4.90 -11.07
N ALA A 210 -13.68 4.23 -11.63
CA ALA A 210 -13.21 2.94 -11.15
C ALA A 210 -11.81 3.14 -10.58
N LYS A 211 -11.66 3.04 -9.27
CA LYS A 211 -10.39 3.29 -8.58
C LYS A 211 -9.73 1.97 -8.20
N LYS A 212 -8.43 1.87 -8.41
CA LYS A 212 -7.57 0.78 -7.92
C LYS A 212 -6.33 1.39 -7.30
N TRP A 213 -5.94 0.90 -6.13
CA TRP A 213 -4.67 1.27 -5.50
C TRP A 213 -3.68 0.13 -5.69
N VAL A 214 -2.53 0.40 -6.32
CA VAL A 214 -1.44 -0.55 -6.54
C VAL A 214 -0.15 0.21 -6.81
N ILE A 215 0.97 -0.28 -6.31
CA ILE A 215 2.28 0.20 -6.75
C ILE A 215 2.66 -0.38 -8.14
N SER A 216 2.54 0.46 -9.16
CA SER A 216 3.05 0.49 -10.56
C SER A 216 3.25 -0.79 -11.42
N LYS A 217 3.20 -0.54 -12.75
CA LYS A 217 3.27 -1.40 -13.95
C LYS A 217 2.14 -2.40 -14.21
N GLU A 218 1.62 -3.10 -13.21
CA GLU A 218 0.45 -3.98 -13.41
C GLU A 218 -0.84 -3.23 -13.73
N LEU A 219 -0.83 -1.94 -13.46
CA LEU A 219 -1.91 -1.02 -13.71
C LEU A 219 -2.23 -0.96 -15.21
N MET A 220 -1.22 -0.89 -16.07
CA MET A 220 -1.41 -0.87 -17.53
C MET A 220 -1.76 -2.26 -18.08
N THR A 221 -1.17 -3.35 -17.55
CA THR A 221 -1.47 -4.70 -18.06
C THR A 221 -2.82 -5.23 -17.60
N HIS A 222 -3.26 -4.99 -16.36
CA HIS A 222 -4.60 -5.37 -15.92
C HIS A 222 -5.67 -4.49 -16.54
N PHE A 223 -5.43 -3.17 -16.70
CA PHE A 223 -6.34 -2.38 -17.49
C PHE A 223 -6.27 -2.73 -18.99
N SER A 224 -5.17 -3.29 -19.52
CA SER A 224 -5.12 -3.82 -20.88
C SER A 224 -6.01 -5.03 -21.12
N ALA A 225 -6.17 -5.90 -20.12
CA ALA A 225 -7.17 -6.96 -20.16
C ALA A 225 -8.62 -6.43 -20.18
N TYR A 226 -8.81 -5.15 -19.82
CA TYR A 226 -10.07 -4.41 -19.92
C TYR A 226 -10.01 -3.26 -20.95
N GLN A 227 -8.93 -3.11 -21.74
CA GLN A 227 -8.70 -1.94 -22.63
C GLN A 227 -9.69 -1.94 -23.79
N ASP A 228 -10.10 -3.12 -24.25
CA ASP A 228 -11.20 -3.24 -25.22
C ASP A 228 -12.53 -2.69 -24.68
N ASN A 229 -12.62 -2.44 -23.37
CA ASN A 229 -13.82 -2.08 -22.63
C ASN A 229 -13.64 -0.89 -21.65
N LEU A 230 -12.62 -0.05 -21.80
CA LEU A 230 -12.36 1.13 -20.95
C LEU A 230 -11.93 2.34 -21.78
N PRO A 231 -12.75 3.40 -21.93
CA PRO A 231 -12.44 4.46 -22.88
C PRO A 231 -11.50 5.56 -22.36
N SER A 232 -11.13 5.56 -21.06
CA SER A 232 -10.17 6.53 -20.48
C SER A 232 -9.62 6.07 -19.13
N LEU A 233 -8.32 6.25 -18.89
CA LEU A 233 -7.55 5.88 -17.69
C LEU A 233 -6.73 7.07 -17.18
N LEU A 234 -6.81 7.35 -15.90
CA LEU A 234 -6.00 8.33 -15.18
C LEU A 234 -5.04 7.55 -14.27
N GLY A 235 -3.74 7.63 -14.53
CA GLY A 235 -2.69 7.16 -13.65
C GLY A 235 -2.24 8.29 -12.72
N ILE A 236 -2.48 8.13 -11.42
CA ILE A 236 -1.96 9.02 -10.38
C ILE A 236 -0.66 8.41 -9.89
N GLY A 237 0.49 9.02 -10.17
CA GLY A 237 1.77 8.49 -9.71
C GLY A 237 2.88 9.51 -9.72
N HIS A 238 3.50 9.72 -8.56
CA HIS A 238 4.80 10.37 -8.42
C HIS A 238 5.51 9.79 -7.20
N GLY A 239 6.72 9.24 -7.36
CA GLY A 239 7.44 8.55 -6.28
C GLY A 239 6.87 7.15 -5.96
N ASN A 240 6.92 6.74 -4.68
CA ASN A 240 6.67 5.35 -4.27
C ASN A 240 5.18 4.94 -4.18
N GLY A 241 4.24 5.85 -4.43
CA GLY A 241 2.80 5.56 -4.45
C GLY A 241 2.21 5.67 -5.86
N CYS A 242 1.37 4.72 -6.26
CA CYS A 242 0.57 4.83 -7.49
C CYS A 242 -0.90 4.49 -7.19
N CYS A 243 -1.80 5.28 -7.75
CA CYS A 243 -3.23 4.99 -7.82
C CYS A 243 -3.65 5.12 -9.28
N ALA A 244 -4.71 4.41 -9.69
CA ALA A 244 -5.32 4.73 -10.96
C ALA A 244 -6.83 4.72 -10.91
N LEU A 245 -7.37 5.55 -11.79
CA LEU A 245 -8.77 5.87 -11.94
C LEU A 245 -9.17 5.66 -13.39
N ALA A 246 -10.01 4.67 -13.69
CA ALA A 246 -10.66 4.59 -14.99
C ALA A 246 -11.96 5.40 -15.00
N LEU A 247 -12.31 5.99 -16.15
CA LEU A 247 -13.46 6.88 -16.31
C LEU A 247 -14.54 6.25 -17.20
N ASN A 248 -15.78 6.17 -16.70
CA ASN A 248 -17.02 5.92 -17.46
C ASN A 248 -16.86 4.94 -18.67
N GLY A 249 -16.59 3.66 -18.41
CA GLY A 249 -16.48 2.60 -19.43
C GLY A 249 -17.58 1.53 -19.39
N PRO A 250 -17.52 0.52 -20.27
CA PRO A 250 -18.34 -0.70 -20.20
C PRO A 250 -18.34 -1.42 -18.85
N LEU A 251 -17.28 -1.29 -18.04
CA LEU A 251 -17.23 -1.77 -16.64
C LEU A 251 -18.33 -1.19 -15.72
N PHE A 252 -19.09 -0.20 -16.18
CA PHE A 252 -20.08 0.54 -15.42
C PHE A 252 -21.52 0.28 -15.89
N GLN A 253 -21.73 -0.63 -16.84
CA GLN A 253 -23.05 -1.07 -17.33
C GLN A 253 -23.57 -2.26 -16.53
#